data_AF-A0A357T249-F1
#
_entry.id   AF-A0A357T249-F1
#
_cell.length_a   1.000
_cell.length_b   1.000
_cell.length_c   1.000
_cell.angle_alpha   90.00
_cell.angle_beta   90.00
_cell.angle_gamma   90.00
#
_symmetry.space_group_name_H-M   'P 1'
#
loop_
_entity.id
_entity.type
_entity.pdbx_description
1 polymer ?
#
loop_
_entity_poly.entity_id
_entity_poly.type
_entity_poly.pdbx_seq_one_letter_code
_entity_poly.pdbx_strand_id
1 'polypeptide(L)' 'GTVVLQAGEDPEFAPEAIATLIQQLKNLGLAVTLSLGEWDRQTYLLWKQAGADRYL' A
#
# COMPACT_ATOMS: atom_id res chain seq x y z
N GLY A 1 -12.37 8.15 -6.68
CA GLY A 1 -11.33 7.93 -7.69
C GLY A 1 -10.43 6.79 -7.26
N THR A 2 -9.53 6.33 -8.13
CA THR A 2 -8.56 5.26 -7.81
C THR A 2 -7.15 5.80 -7.91
N VAL A 3 -6.31 5.45 -6.96
CA VAL A 3 -4.87 5.74 -6.94
C VAL A 3 -4.10 4.43 -7.01
N VAL A 4 -3.05 4.40 -7.82
CA VAL A 4 -2.09 3.30 -7.89
C VAL A 4 -0.79 3.77 -7.25
N LEU A 5 -0.35 3.11 -6.18
CA LEU A 5 0.96 3.32 -5.59
C LEU A 5 1.93 2.32 -6.22
N GLN A 6 2.87 2.84 -7.02
CA GLN A 6 3.86 2.05 -7.74
C GLN A 6 5.25 2.55 -7.39
N ALA A 7 6.12 1.62 -7.01
CA ALA A 7 7.53 1.85 -6.74
C ALA A 7 8.33 0.64 -7.25
N GLY A 8 9.62 0.83 -7.53
CA GLY A 8 10.54 -0.29 -7.72
C GLY A 8 10.86 -1.00 -6.40
N GLU A 9 11.63 -2.08 -6.46
CA GLU A 9 12.15 -2.75 -5.27
C GLU A 9 13.27 -1.90 -4.64
N ASP A 10 12.88 -0.99 -3.77
CA ASP A 10 13.82 -0.30 -2.89
C ASP A 10 13.76 -0.98 -1.51
N PRO A 11 14.82 -1.69 -1.08
CA PRO A 11 14.84 -2.41 0.20
C PRO A 11 14.71 -1.48 1.42
N GLU A 12 14.92 -0.17 1.25
CA GLU A 12 14.78 0.82 2.33
C GLU A 12 13.35 1.33 2.49
N PHE A 13 12.39 0.87 1.68
CA PHE A 13 11.00 1.25 1.85
C PHE A 13 10.43 0.68 3.15
N ALA A 14 10.08 1.56 4.09
CA ALA A 14 9.39 1.19 5.31
C ALA A 14 7.92 0.80 5.01
N PRO A 15 7.50 -0.47 5.22
CA PRO A 15 6.12 -0.89 5.01
C PRO A 15 5.08 -0.05 5.78
N GLU A 16 5.46 0.47 6.94
CA GLU A 16 4.64 1.33 7.80
C GLU A 16 4.37 2.70 7.18
N ALA A 17 5.30 3.22 6.38
CA ALA A 17 5.11 4.47 5.66
C ALA A 17 4.02 4.30 4.58
N ILE A 18 4.05 3.18 3.85
CA ILE A 18 3.00 2.82 2.89
C ILE A 18 1.65 2.63 3.60
N ALA A 19 1.63 1.94 4.73
CA ALA A 19 0.41 1.78 5.53
C ALA A 19 -0.21 3.13 5.93
N THR A 20 0.63 4.07 6.40
CA THR A 20 0.21 5.43 6.76
C THR A 20 -0.37 6.17 5.55
N LEU A 21 0.30 6.08 4.39
CA LEU A 21 -0.16 6.70 3.16
C LEU A 21 -1.49 6.11 2.68
N ILE A 22 -1.66 4.79 2.75
CA ILE A 22 -2.92 4.12 2.41
C ILE A 22 -4.04 4.71 3.29
N GLN A 23 -3.88 4.77 4.61
CA GLN A 23 -4.89 5.31 5.52
C GLN A 23 -5.28 6.75 5.16
N GLN A 24 -4.31 7.60 4.82
CA GLN A 24 -4.57 8.97 4.38
C GLN A 24 -5.40 9.02 3.09
N LEU A 25 -5.06 8.20 2.09
CA LEU A 25 -5.82 8.10 0.83
C LEU A 25 -7.23 7.55 1.05
N LYS A 26 -7.40 6.59 1.97
CA LYS A 26 -8.72 6.06 2.35
C LYS A 26 -9.59 7.11 3.02
N ASN A 27 -9.01 7.99 3.85
CA ASN A 27 -9.74 9.11 4.45
C ASN A 27 -10.27 10.11 3.40
N LEU A 28 -9.69 10.14 2.20
CA LEU A 28 -10.17 10.93 1.05
C LEU A 28 -11.23 10.19 0.21
N GLY A 29 -11.65 8.98 0.62
CA GLY A 29 -12.62 8.17 -0.12
C GLY A 29 -12.07 7.57 -1.42
N LEU A 30 -10.75 7.43 -1.53
CA LEU A 30 -10.11 6.85 -2.71
C LEU A 30 -9.97 5.33 -2.59
N ALA A 31 -10.04 4.65 -3.74
CA ALA A 31 -9.60 3.26 -3.84
C ALA A 31 -8.07 3.22 -4.05
N VAL A 32 -7.38 2.33 -3.36
CA VAL A 32 -5.93 2.20 -3.37
C VAL A 32 -5.53 0.84 -3.94
N THR A 33 -4.80 0.86 -5.05
CA THR A 33 -4.15 -0.32 -5.63
C THR A 33 -2.64 -0.20 -5.38
N LEU A 34 -2.01 -1.27 -4.92
CA LEU A 34 -0.56 -1.34 -4.72
C LEU A 34 0.11 -2.12 -5.85
N SER A 35 1.29 -1.68 -6.27
CA SER A 35 2.18 -2.34 -7.23
C SER A 35 3.61 -2.14 -6.76
N LEU A 36 4.00 -2.83 -5.69
CA LEU A 36 5.25 -2.57 -4.96
C LEU A 36 6.23 -3.77 -4.98
N GLY A 37 6.05 -4.72 -5.90
CA GLY A 37 6.89 -5.92 -5.98
C GLY A 37 6.51 -6.99 -4.95
N GLU A 38 7.46 -7.88 -4.64
CA GLU A 38 7.26 -8.99 -3.70
C GLU A 38 7.65 -8.60 -2.27
N TRP A 39 6.77 -8.92 -1.32
CA TRP A 39 6.95 -8.64 0.10
C TRP A 39 6.56 -9.85 0.93
N ASP A 40 6.96 -9.84 2.21
CA ASP A 40 6.54 -10.88 3.12
C ASP A 40 5.03 -10.81 3.43
N ARG A 41 4.51 -11.91 3.98
CA ARG A 41 3.09 -12.02 4.32
C ARG A 41 2.66 -10.97 5.36
N GLN A 42 3.55 -10.59 6.27
CA GLN A 42 3.23 -9.63 7.33
C GLN A 42 2.99 -8.24 6.73
N THR A 43 3.81 -7.86 5.76
CA THR A 43 3.71 -6.62 4.99
C THR A 43 2.40 -6.54 4.20
N TYR A 44 2.04 -7.61 3.48
CA TYR A 44 0.74 -7.67 2.80
C TYR A 44 -0.45 -7.54 3.75
N LEU A 45 -0.38 -8.19 4.93
CA LEU A 45 -1.42 -8.07 5.95
C LEU A 45 -1.51 -6.66 6.51
N LEU A 46 -0.37 -6.02 6.79
CA LEU A 46 -0.28 -4.64 7.25
C LEU A 46 -0.99 -3.69 6.25
N TRP A 47 -0.68 -3.79 4.97
CA TRP A 47 -1.28 -2.93 3.95
C TRP A 47 -2.77 -3.21 3.72
N LYS A 48 -3.17 -4.47 3.78
CA LYS A 48 -4.59 -4.84 3.73
C LYS A 48 -5.36 -4.26 4.92
N GLN A 49 -4.80 -4.32 6.13
CA GLN A 49 -5.38 -3.73 7.33
C GLN A 49 -5.42 -2.19 7.27
N ALA A 50 -4.43 -1.57 6.63
CA ALA A 50 -4.41 -0.13 6.37
C ALA A 50 -5.49 0.31 5.38
N GLY A 51 -6.05 -0.62 4.60
CA GLY A 51 -7.19 -0.39 3.71
C GLY A 51 -6.87 -0.48 2.22
N ALA A 52 -5.76 -1.11 1.83
CA ALA A 52 -5.48 -1.39 0.42
C ALA A 52 -6.58 -2.25 -0.19
N ASP A 53 -7.09 -1.86 -1.36
CA ASP A 53 -8.20 -2.54 -2.03
C ASP A 53 -7.72 -3.63 -2.98
N ARG A 54 -6.56 -3.41 -3.63
CA ARG A 54 -5.98 -4.33 -4.62
C ARG A 54 -4.46 -4.34 -4.53
N TYR A 55 -3.86 -5.45 -4.95
CA TYR A 55 -2.42 -5.63 -5.12
C TYR A 55 -2.16 -6.23 -6.50
N LEU A 56 -1.19 -5.71 -7.23
CA LEU A 56 -0.78 -6.13 -8.57
C LEU A 56 0.57 -6.86 -8.53
#